data_AF-A0A392Q4U5-F1
#
_entry.id   AF-A0A392Q4U5-F1
#
_cell.length_a   1.000
_cell.length_b   1.000
_cell.length_c   1.000
_cell.angle_alpha   90.00
_cell.angle_beta   90.00
_cell.angle_gamma   90.00
#
_symmetry.space_group_name_H-M   'P 1'
#
loop_
_entity.id
_entity.type
_entity.pdbx_description
1 polymer ?
#
loop_
_entity_poly.entity_id
_entity_poly.type
_entity_poly.pdbx_seq_one_letter_code
_entity_poly.pdbx_strand_id
1 'polypeptide(L)' 'MLSVRCKSGNGHHAQEALRRAKFKFPGRQKIIVSRKWGFTKLSQDEYLKLKSENRIMQDGVNAKVRI' A
#
# COMPACT_ATOMS: atom_id res chain seq x y z
N MET A 1 12.55 3.66 -7.80
CA MET A 1 11.14 3.23 -8.02
C MET A 1 10.30 3.73 -6.86
N LEU A 2 9.03 4.05 -7.12
CA LEU A 2 8.15 4.82 -6.22
C LEU A 2 7.02 3.95 -5.67
N SER A 3 6.69 4.12 -4.39
CA SER A 3 5.54 3.48 -3.73
C SER A 3 4.71 4.55 -3.02
N VAL A 4 3.38 4.51 -3.19
CA VAL A 4 2.45 5.46 -2.57
C VAL A 4 1.36 4.69 -1.85
N ARG A 5 1.01 5.12 -0.63
CA ARG A 5 -0.18 4.67 0.10
C ARG A 5 -1.22 5.77 0.09
N CYS A 6 -2.48 5.43 -0.15
CA CYS A 6 -3.60 6.35 -0.11
C CYS A 6 -4.86 5.64 0.37
N LYS A 7 -5.90 6.41 0.72
CA LYS A 7 -7.24 5.87 0.96
C LYS A 7 -7.82 5.35 -0.35
N SER A 8 -8.73 4.39 -0.28
CA SER A 8 -9.34 3.73 -1.46
C SER A 8 -9.92 4.73 -2.48
N GLY A 9 -10.58 5.80 -2.03
CA GLY A 9 -11.14 6.82 -2.91
C GLY A 9 -10.11 7.60 -3.75
N ASN A 10 -8.85 7.67 -3.30
CA ASN A 10 -7.81 8.42 -4.00
C ASN A 10 -6.94 7.55 -4.92
N GLY A 11 -7.30 6.27 -5.09
CA GLY A 11 -6.52 5.33 -5.89
C GLY A 11 -6.32 5.78 -7.34
N HIS A 12 -7.37 6.33 -7.96
CA HIS A 12 -7.30 6.83 -9.34
C HIS A 12 -6.31 8.00 -9.49
N HIS A 13 -6.36 8.97 -8.57
CA HIS A 13 -5.42 10.10 -8.58
C HIS A 13 -3.97 9.66 -8.36
N ALA A 14 -3.73 8.69 -7.49
CA ALA A 14 -2.39 8.14 -7.26
C ALA A 14 -1.84 7.42 -8.52
N GLN A 15 -2.68 6.66 -9.23
CA GLN A 15 -2.29 6.00 -10.48
C GLN A 15 -1.92 7.02 -11.57
N GLU A 16 -2.71 8.09 -11.73
CA GLU A 16 -2.42 9.13 -12.71
C GLU A 16 -1.14 9.91 -12.37
N ALA A 17 -0.90 10.21 -11.10
CA ALA A 17 0.34 10.83 -10.65
C ALA A 17 1.58 9.96 -10.99
N LEU A 18 1.49 8.65 -10.75
CA LEU A 18 2.56 7.70 -11.11
C LEU A 18 2.74 7.57 -12.62
N ARG A 19 1.65 7.63 -13.40
CA ARG A 19 1.71 7.65 -14.87
C ARG A 19 2.45 8.88 -15.39
N ARG A 20 2.21 10.05 -14.80
CA ARG A 20 2.95 11.29 -15.13
C ARG A 20 4.42 11.22 -14.72
N ALA A 21 4.70 10.71 -13.52
CA ALA A 21 6.05 10.53 -13.01
C ALA A 21 6.88 9.58 -13.89
N LYS A 22 6.25 8.54 -14.44
CA LYS A 22 6.91 7.58 -15.35
C LYS A 22 7.59 8.25 -16.55
N PHE A 23 7.07 9.36 -17.08
CA PHE A 23 7.70 10.09 -18.20
C PHE A 23 9.03 10.76 -17.85
N LYS A 24 9.35 10.90 -16.57
CA LYS A 24 10.60 11.53 -16.10
C LYS A 24 11.76 10.54 -15.96
N PHE A 25 11.49 9.24 -16.12
CA PHE A 25 12.49 8.21 -15.96
C PHE A 25 12.69 7.45 -17.28
N PRO A 26 13.94 7.10 -17.64
CA PRO A 26 14.19 6.27 -18.81
C PRO A 26 13.64 4.85 -18.60
N GLY A 27 13.25 4.20 -19.70
CA GLY A 27 12.79 2.81 -19.71
C GLY A 27 11.30 2.58 -19.39
N ARG A 28 10.89 1.31 -19.39
CA ARG A 28 9.48 0.91 -19.20
C ARG A 28 9.18 0.57 -17.74
N GLN A 29 8.52 1.48 -17.04
CA GLN A 29 7.97 1.19 -15.70
C GLN A 29 6.53 0.67 -15.77
N LYS A 30 6.18 -0.27 -14.88
CA LYS A 30 4.82 -0.78 -14.69
C LYS A 30 4.23 -0.19 -13.41
N ILE A 31 2.97 0.21 -13.47
CA ILE A 31 2.19 0.68 -12.32
C ILE A 31 1.35 -0.52 -11.88
N ILE A 32 1.47 -0.91 -10.61
CA ILE A 32 0.81 -2.10 -10.06
C ILE A 32 0.13 -1.71 -8.75
N VAL A 33 -1.12 -2.13 -8.60
CA VAL A 33 -1.84 -2.02 -7.32
C VAL A 33 -1.48 -3.23 -6.49
N SER A 34 -0.94 -3.00 -5.30
CA SER A 34 -0.61 -4.06 -4.36
C SER A 34 -1.88 -4.64 -3.74
N ARG A 35 -1.87 -5.96 -3.47
CA ARG A 35 -2.90 -6.64 -2.64
C ARG A 35 -2.63 -6.51 -1.14
N LYS A 36 -1.49 -5.93 -0.76
CA LYS A 36 -1.08 -5.74 0.64
C LYS A 36 -1.76 -4.52 1.25
N TRP A 37 -1.89 -4.53 2.57
CA TRP A 37 -2.38 -3.37 3.30
C TRP A 37 -1.29 -2.28 3.41
N GLY A 38 -1.27 -1.34 2.46
CA GLY A 38 -0.29 -0.26 2.41
C GLY A 38 1.15 -0.78 2.29
N PHE A 39 2.02 -0.38 3.22
CA PHE A 39 3.43 -0.81 3.27
C PHE A 39 3.69 -1.95 4.25
N THR A 40 2.64 -2.64 4.70
CA THR A 40 2.77 -3.82 5.54
C THR A 40 3.07 -5.07 4.70
N LYS A 41 3.47 -6.16 5.36
CA LYS A 41 3.66 -7.45 4.71
C LYS A 41 2.35 -8.22 4.50
N LEU A 42 1.29 -7.83 5.21
CA LEU A 42 0.00 -8.51 5.28
C LEU A 42 -0.85 -8.19 4.05
N SER A 43 -1.65 -9.18 3.61
CA SER A 43 -2.69 -8.92 2.62
C SER A 43 -3.80 -8.05 3.21
N GLN A 44 -4.61 -7.42 2.36
CA GLN A 44 -5.75 -6.62 2.81
C GLN A 44 -6.72 -7.44 3.69
N ASP A 45 -7.02 -8.68 3.27
CA ASP A 45 -7.95 -9.56 3.98
C ASP A 45 -7.38 -10.02 5.33
N GLU A 46 -6.11 -10.41 5.34
CA GLU A 46 -5.39 -10.84 6.54
C GLU A 46 -5.28 -9.69 7.56
N TYR A 47 -4.97 -8.49 7.10
CA TYR A 47 -4.93 -7.31 7.96
C TYR A 47 -6.28 -7.02 8.59
N LEU A 48 -7.37 -7.11 7.82
CA LEU A 48 -8.73 -6.88 8.35
C LEU A 48 -9.12 -7.95 9.38
N LYS A 49 -8.77 -9.21 9.15
CA LYS A 49 -8.99 -10.31 10.10
C LYS A 49 -8.20 -10.12 11.39
N LEU A 50 -6.90 -9.86 11.30
CA LEU A 50 -6.05 -9.62 12.49
C LEU A 50 -6.47 -8.35 13.25
N LYS A 51 -7.03 -7.37 12.54
CA LYS A 51 -7.62 -6.17 13.15
C LYS A 51 -8.89 -6.52 13.94
N SER A 52 -9.78 -7.34 13.40
CA SER A 52 -11.00 -7.76 14.12
C SER A 52 -10.68 -8.63 15.34
N GLU A 53 -9.58 -9.39 15.28
CA GLU A 53 -9.08 -10.21 16.39
C GLU A 53 -8.26 -9.40 17.42
N ASN A 54 -8.10 -8.08 17.24
CA ASN A 54 -7.26 -7.21 18.09
C ASN A 54 -5.80 -7.70 18.23
N ARG A 55 -5.26 -8.41 17.23
CA ARG A 55 -3.87 -8.91 17.21
C ARG A 55 -2.88 -7.95 16.57
N ILE A 56 -3.34 -6.82 16.04
CA ILE A 56 -2.48 -5.79 15.44
C ILE A 56 -2.07 -4.77 16.49
N MET A 57 -0.76 -4.67 16.73
CA MET A 57 -0.16 -3.60 17.52
C MET A 57 0.30 -2.48 16.58
N GLN A 58 -0.09 -1.25 16.91
CA GLN A 58 0.33 -0.06 16.18
C GLN A 58 1.77 0.30 16.55
N ASP A 59 2.64 0.45 15.56
CA ASP A 59 4.04 0.83 15.71
C ASP A 59 4.29 2.14 14.94
N GLY A 60 3.48 3.15 15.26
CA GLY A 60 3.42 4.43 14.56
C GLY A 60 3.00 4.29 13.09
N VAL A 61 3.98 4.22 12.19
CA VAL A 61 3.76 4.11 10.74
C VAL A 61 3.56 2.66 10.30
N ASN A 62 4.12 1.71 11.04
CA ASN A 62 4.09 0.28 10.75
C ASN A 62 3.08 -0.47 11.65
N ALA A 63 2.80 -1.72 11.27
CA ALA A 63 1.99 -2.64 12.04
C ALA A 63 2.85 -3.84 12.50
N LYS A 64 2.79 -4.17 13.79
CA LYS A 64 3.36 -5.38 14.36
C LYS A 64 2.23 -6.36 14.64
N VAL A 65 2.41 -7.63 14.31
CA VAL A 65 1.48 -8.68 14.70
C VAL A 65 1.88 -9.18 16.07
N ARG A 66 0.95 -9.18 17.02
CA ARG A 66 1.13 -9.82 18.32
C ARG A 66 1.08 -11.33 18.09
N ILE A 67 2.25 -11.96 18.18
CA ILE A 67 2.39 -13.42 18.14
C ILE A 67 1.67 -13.98 19.34
#